data_AF-A0A6A8Q617-F1
#
_entry.id   AF-A0A6A8Q617-F1
#
_cell.length_a   1.000
_cell.length_b   1.000
_cell.length_c   1.000
_cell.angle_alpha   90.00
_cell.angle_beta   90.00
_cell.angle_gamma   90.00
#
_symmetry.space_group_name_H-M   'P 1'
#
loop_
_entity.id
_entity.type
_entity.pdbx_description
1 polymer ?
#
loop_
_entity_poly.entity_id
_entity_poly.type
_entity_poly.pdbx_seq_one_letter_code
_entity_poly.pdbx_strand_id
1 'polypeptide(L)'
;MVGARSNSLQPTFSRIKEFILFFVLVLVAGACSTNNATDEKGPDEEEPVEKVPCELSAVLDNLEETRPDWDTIDCLAKDTPVNDYPDFAARVLVSSQLFEQKSGLVDRHLDFWEKIRTEESVELSSANMVAMPPYADEQGNPLEYPLTPEWHDEVLRGAIPAMMREKRSGLPVLLQNLYPNDMLGPTFESADDFRTWMEDHFLPEKEREAKAVARAGIEAYGPFPIEIEVYFNPVDQPILNELPKAELVSLAQEWVTATLEVVRPLYEGRIVAHSYSNYKVWGEEWEDLSFPGYDEVAFSLFPECNMPTTESYLEKQINAYVHIAKRDNIPWSIGELGINRAYFENCGTNFDAIEADVYRAVFEAVDAAEPATMGMGISWVPGERPEVDEVIRGYYQLHTK
;
A
#
# COMPACT_ATOMS: atom_id res chain seq x y z
N MET A 1 54.50 31.73 -15.53
CA MET A 1 53.80 32.23 -14.32
C MET A 1 52.32 32.08 -14.55
N VAL A 2 51.62 31.53 -13.54
CA VAL A 2 50.15 31.26 -13.45
C VAL A 2 49.68 30.16 -14.43
N GLY A 3 49.13 29.00 -14.05
CA GLY A 3 48.61 28.53 -12.76
C GLY A 3 47.25 27.85 -13.02
N ALA A 4 47.25 26.61 -13.50
CA ALA A 4 46.05 25.82 -13.74
C ALA A 4 45.55 25.18 -12.43
N ARG A 5 44.28 25.39 -12.09
CA ARG A 5 43.57 24.69 -11.01
C ARG A 5 42.45 23.84 -11.62
N SER A 6 42.56 22.53 -11.39
CA SER A 6 41.48 21.56 -11.48
C SER A 6 40.54 21.72 -10.28
N ASN A 7 39.24 21.86 -10.53
CA ASN A 7 38.23 21.69 -9.48
C ASN A 7 37.40 20.45 -9.82
N SER A 8 37.64 19.40 -9.04
CA SER A 8 36.77 18.23 -8.89
C SER A 8 35.50 18.64 -8.16
N LEU A 9 34.35 18.40 -8.77
CA LEU A 9 33.05 18.46 -8.09
C LEU A 9 32.84 17.11 -7.39
N GLN A 10 32.89 17.11 -6.06
CA GLN A 10 32.33 16.05 -5.22
C GLN A 10 30.84 16.35 -4.99
N PRO A 11 29.96 15.33 -4.95
CA PRO A 11 28.57 15.51 -4.57
C PRO A 11 28.43 15.61 -3.05
N THR A 12 27.80 16.68 -2.58
CA THR A 12 27.47 16.93 -1.18
C THR A 12 26.22 16.15 -0.78
N PHE A 13 26.41 14.94 -0.26
CA PHE A 13 25.41 14.23 0.55
C PHE A 13 25.80 14.34 2.02
N SER A 14 25.21 15.29 2.75
CA SER A 14 25.27 15.33 4.22
C SER A 14 24.34 16.40 4.77
N ARG A 15 23.00 16.19 4.77
CA ARG A 15 22.04 16.88 5.67
C ARG A 15 20.74 16.08 5.86
N ILE A 16 20.82 14.90 6.47
CA ILE A 16 19.68 14.21 7.10
C ILE A 16 20.16 13.63 8.44
N LYS A 17 20.63 14.48 9.36
CA LYS A 17 21.05 14.07 10.72
C LYS A 17 20.79 15.13 11.82
N GLU A 18 19.83 16.03 11.64
CA GLU A 18 19.52 17.03 12.68
C GLU A 18 18.03 17.11 12.93
N PHE A 19 17.46 16.16 13.70
CA PHE A 19 16.23 16.39 14.46
C PHE A 19 16.09 15.40 15.64
N ILE A 20 17.13 15.27 16.47
CA ILE A 20 16.99 14.66 17.81
C ILE A 20 17.90 15.43 18.77
N LEU A 21 17.33 16.36 19.54
CA LEU A 21 17.69 16.63 20.94
C LEU A 21 16.86 17.82 21.44
N PHE A 22 15.98 17.60 22.42
CA PHE A 22 15.82 18.47 23.60
C PHE A 22 14.77 17.86 24.53
N PHE A 23 15.21 17.24 25.64
CA PHE A 23 14.84 17.62 27.01
C PHE A 23 15.62 16.75 28.02
N VAL A 24 16.39 17.42 28.87
CA VAL A 24 17.03 16.86 30.08
C VAL A 24 16.62 17.74 31.25
N LEU A 25 16.52 17.09 32.42
CA LEU A 25 16.36 17.56 33.81
C LEU A 25 14.95 17.37 34.41
N VAL A 26 14.74 16.81 35.61
CA VAL A 26 15.59 16.10 36.60
C VAL A 26 14.66 15.68 37.76
N LEU A 27 14.82 14.49 38.35
CA LEU A 27 14.97 14.26 39.81
C LEU A 27 14.83 12.78 40.18
N VAL A 28 15.94 12.25 40.72
CA VAL A 28 16.00 11.06 41.57
C VAL A 28 15.84 11.52 43.02
N ALA A 29 14.96 10.89 43.79
CA ALA A 29 15.24 10.33 45.12
C ALA A 29 13.95 9.95 45.85
N GLY A 30 13.85 8.69 46.29
CA GLY A 30 12.78 8.23 47.17
C GLY A 30 12.81 6.74 47.42
N ALA A 31 13.91 6.20 47.97
CA ALA A 31 13.93 4.86 48.56
C ALA A 31 13.82 4.97 50.08
N CYS A 32 12.77 4.38 50.66
CA CYS A 32 12.64 3.80 52.02
C CYS A 32 11.27 3.09 52.05
N SER A 33 11.20 1.76 51.88
CA SER A 33 11.22 0.72 52.93
C SER A 33 9.96 0.67 53.81
N THR A 34 9.09 -0.33 53.65
CA THR A 34 8.96 -1.52 54.54
C THR A 34 7.64 -2.30 54.34
N ASN A 35 7.81 -3.61 54.15
CA ASN A 35 7.07 -4.75 54.74
C ASN A 35 5.56 -5.01 54.51
N ASN A 36 5.36 -6.27 54.11
CA ASN A 36 4.33 -7.24 54.51
C ASN A 36 2.89 -7.05 54.00
N ALA A 37 2.50 -7.89 53.04
CA ALA A 37 1.59 -9.01 53.31
C ALA A 37 1.47 -9.88 52.05
N THR A 38 1.87 -11.14 52.17
CA THR A 38 1.46 -12.23 51.29
C THR A 38 -0.01 -12.52 51.54
N ASP A 39 -0.88 -12.16 50.60
CA ASP A 39 -2.18 -12.80 50.44
C ASP A 39 -2.14 -13.60 49.13
N GLU A 40 -2.09 -14.92 49.29
CA GLU A 40 -2.39 -15.87 48.22
C GLU A 40 -3.85 -15.65 47.81
N LYS A 41 -4.07 -14.89 46.73
CA LYS A 41 -5.30 -15.02 45.95
C LYS A 41 -5.21 -16.34 45.19
N GLY A 42 -6.23 -17.19 45.38
CA GLY A 42 -6.44 -18.39 44.56
C GLY A 42 -6.55 -18.03 43.08
N PRO A 43 -6.54 -19.04 42.19
CA PRO A 43 -6.64 -18.79 40.75
C PRO A 43 -7.91 -17.97 40.51
N ASP A 44 -7.72 -16.74 40.04
CA ASP A 44 -8.81 -15.92 39.53
C ASP A 44 -9.52 -16.78 38.49
N GLU A 45 -10.80 -17.07 38.73
CA GLU A 45 -11.67 -17.63 37.71
C GLU A 45 -11.57 -16.69 36.52
N GLU A 46 -10.99 -17.15 35.41
CA GLU A 46 -10.95 -16.39 34.16
C GLU A 46 -12.38 -15.92 33.88
N GLU A 47 -12.60 -14.61 34.03
CA GLU A 47 -13.89 -14.02 33.68
C GLU A 47 -14.18 -14.43 32.24
N PRO A 48 -15.39 -14.95 31.95
CA PRO A 48 -15.71 -15.40 30.62
C PRO A 48 -15.49 -14.23 29.67
N VAL A 49 -14.52 -14.37 28.76
CA VAL A 49 -14.26 -13.39 27.71
C VAL A 49 -15.59 -13.07 27.06
N GLU A 50 -16.06 -11.85 27.29
CA GLU A 50 -17.35 -11.39 26.77
C GLU A 50 -17.28 -11.51 25.26
N LYS A 51 -18.09 -12.42 24.69
CA LYS A 51 -18.08 -12.64 23.24
C LYS A 51 -18.41 -11.32 22.57
N VAL A 52 -17.48 -10.82 21.77
CA VAL A 52 -17.68 -9.61 20.98
C VAL A 52 -18.99 -9.76 20.19
N PRO A 53 -19.93 -8.81 20.29
CA PRO A 53 -21.18 -8.88 19.55
C PRO A 53 -20.91 -9.02 18.05
N CYS A 54 -21.74 -9.79 17.33
CA CYS A 54 -21.72 -9.85 15.86
C CYS A 54 -22.23 -8.55 15.19
N GLU A 55 -22.09 -7.42 15.87
CA GLU A 55 -22.48 -6.10 15.39
C GLU A 55 -21.22 -5.38 14.91
N LEU A 56 -21.18 -5.02 13.63
CA LEU A 56 -20.00 -4.42 13.03
C LEU A 56 -19.55 -3.13 13.73
N SER A 57 -20.50 -2.26 14.11
CA SER A 57 -20.24 -1.04 14.90
C SER A 57 -19.54 -1.37 16.21
N ALA A 58 -20.04 -2.36 16.96
CA ALA A 58 -19.43 -2.75 18.22
C ALA A 58 -18.00 -3.29 18.03
N VAL A 59 -17.74 -4.03 16.95
CA VAL A 59 -16.38 -4.50 16.62
C VAL A 59 -15.47 -3.32 16.31
N LEU A 60 -15.90 -2.41 15.43
CA LEU A 60 -15.11 -1.23 15.03
C LEU A 60 -14.78 -0.31 16.21
N ASP A 61 -15.78 -0.03 17.06
CA ASP A 61 -15.64 0.84 18.24
C ASP A 61 -14.62 0.30 19.26
N ASN A 62 -14.36 -1.02 19.24
CA ASN A 62 -13.45 -1.69 20.17
C ASN A 62 -12.18 -2.24 19.49
N LEU A 63 -11.91 -1.95 18.20
CA LEU A 63 -10.77 -2.51 17.47
C LEU A 63 -9.42 -2.17 18.10
N GLU A 64 -9.28 -0.99 18.72
CA GLU A 64 -8.04 -0.59 19.41
C GLU A 64 -7.82 -1.35 20.73
N GLU A 65 -8.88 -1.87 21.35
CA GLU A 65 -8.85 -2.52 22.67
C GLU A 65 -8.97 -4.05 22.59
N THR A 66 -9.68 -4.55 21.58
CA THR A 66 -10.03 -5.97 21.43
C THR A 66 -9.76 -6.45 20.02
N ARG A 67 -9.14 -7.63 19.91
CA ARG A 67 -8.83 -8.26 18.63
C ARG A 67 -9.98 -9.20 18.26
N PRO A 68 -10.72 -8.97 17.16
CA PRO A 68 -11.81 -9.85 16.79
C PRO A 68 -11.24 -11.22 16.44
N ASP A 69 -11.87 -12.29 16.91
CA ASP A 69 -11.51 -13.64 16.50
C ASP A 69 -12.15 -13.99 15.14
N TRP A 70 -11.72 -15.11 14.59
CA TRP A 70 -12.22 -15.59 13.31
C TRP A 70 -13.72 -15.99 13.34
N ASP A 71 -14.26 -16.37 14.49
CA ASP A 71 -15.70 -16.66 14.64
C ASP A 71 -16.53 -15.37 14.54
N THR A 72 -16.01 -14.27 15.08
CA THR A 72 -16.57 -12.92 14.95
C THR A 72 -16.54 -12.48 13.49
N ILE A 73 -15.41 -12.64 12.80
CA ILE A 73 -15.29 -12.34 11.36
C ILE A 73 -16.29 -13.15 10.53
N ASP A 74 -16.41 -14.47 10.78
CA ASP A 74 -17.39 -15.31 10.09
C ASP A 74 -18.84 -14.86 10.34
N CYS A 75 -19.12 -14.37 11.55
CA CYS A 75 -20.42 -13.84 11.88
C CYS A 75 -20.72 -12.58 11.07
N LEU A 76 -19.77 -11.65 11.00
CA LEU A 76 -19.90 -10.41 10.23
C LEU A 76 -20.00 -10.66 8.72
N ALA A 77 -19.26 -11.64 8.20
CA ALA A 77 -19.24 -12.01 6.78
C ALA A 77 -20.59 -12.50 6.27
N LYS A 78 -21.37 -13.21 7.09
CA LYS A 78 -22.70 -13.74 6.71
C LYS A 78 -23.69 -12.67 6.25
N ASP A 79 -23.59 -11.48 6.84
CA ASP A 79 -24.48 -10.36 6.56
C ASP A 79 -23.82 -9.30 5.64
N THR A 80 -22.64 -9.60 5.09
CA THR A 80 -21.90 -8.67 4.24
C THR A 80 -22.12 -9.05 2.77
N PRO A 81 -22.58 -8.12 1.92
CA PRO A 81 -22.81 -8.40 0.51
C PRO A 81 -21.50 -8.62 -0.25
N VAL A 82 -21.59 -9.39 -1.34
CA VAL A 82 -20.58 -9.36 -2.41
C VAL A 82 -21.00 -8.27 -3.37
N ASN A 83 -20.14 -7.29 -3.59
CA ASN A 83 -20.37 -6.18 -4.49
C ASN A 83 -19.75 -6.48 -5.86
N ASP A 84 -20.38 -5.98 -6.92
CA ASP A 84 -19.83 -6.08 -8.25
C ASP A 84 -18.60 -5.18 -8.38
N TYR A 85 -17.54 -5.69 -9.02
CA TYR A 85 -16.39 -4.87 -9.37
C TYR A 85 -16.74 -4.03 -10.60
N PRO A 86 -16.55 -2.70 -10.58
CA PRO A 86 -16.98 -1.85 -11.69
C PRO A 86 -16.10 -2.04 -12.93
N ASP A 87 -16.63 -1.70 -14.10
CA ASP A 87 -15.89 -1.76 -15.37
C ASP A 87 -14.76 -0.71 -15.41
N PHE A 88 -15.00 0.45 -14.80
CA PHE A 88 -14.00 1.47 -14.49
C PHE A 88 -13.99 1.70 -12.97
N ALA A 89 -12.83 1.70 -12.33
CA ALA A 89 -12.71 1.90 -10.88
C ALA A 89 -12.06 3.25 -10.57
N ALA A 90 -12.88 4.22 -10.17
CA ALA A 90 -12.40 5.46 -9.54
C ALA A 90 -12.03 5.22 -8.07
N ARG A 91 -10.76 5.44 -7.71
CA ARG A 91 -10.24 5.31 -6.32
C ARG A 91 -9.46 6.54 -5.88
N VAL A 92 -9.56 6.88 -4.60
CA VAL A 92 -8.72 7.92 -3.98
C VAL A 92 -7.67 7.21 -3.12
N LEU A 93 -6.40 7.51 -3.33
CA LEU A 93 -5.31 6.99 -2.52
C LEU A 93 -4.86 8.03 -1.53
N VAL A 94 -4.57 7.60 -0.30
CA VAL A 94 -4.16 8.50 0.76
C VAL A 94 -3.03 7.85 1.54
N SER A 95 -1.96 8.62 1.70
CA SER A 95 -0.79 8.18 2.46
C SER A 95 -1.17 7.95 3.92
N SER A 96 -0.62 6.87 4.48
CA SER A 96 -0.61 6.57 5.91
C SER A 96 -0.03 7.70 6.78
N GLN A 97 0.82 8.56 6.20
CA GLN A 97 1.40 9.73 6.88
C GLN A 97 0.34 10.76 7.33
N LEU A 98 -0.88 10.75 6.75
CA LEU A 98 -1.97 11.58 7.27
C LEU A 98 -2.43 11.15 8.67
N PHE A 99 -1.97 9.98 9.14
CA PHE A 99 -2.44 9.37 10.36
C PHE A 99 -1.34 9.02 11.38
N GLU A 100 -0.25 9.82 11.44
CA GLU A 100 0.92 9.62 12.33
C GLU A 100 0.60 9.49 13.85
N GLN A 101 -0.58 9.91 14.30
CA GLN A 101 -1.02 9.74 15.68
C GLN A 101 -1.76 8.41 15.85
N LYS A 102 -1.22 7.50 16.68
CA LYS A 102 -1.78 6.15 16.87
C LYS A 102 -3.08 6.06 17.70
N SER A 103 -3.38 7.03 18.56
CA SER A 103 -4.60 7.01 19.39
C SER A 103 -5.82 7.53 18.63
N GLY A 104 -6.96 6.83 18.66
CA GLY A 104 -8.13 7.22 17.88
C GLY A 104 -7.82 7.24 16.37
N LEU A 105 -6.93 6.35 15.96
CA LEU A 105 -6.48 6.21 14.58
C LEU A 105 -7.59 5.55 13.76
N VAL A 106 -8.23 4.51 14.32
CA VAL A 106 -9.36 3.83 13.68
C VAL A 106 -10.48 4.81 13.38
N ASP A 107 -11.00 5.52 14.38
CA ASP A 107 -12.11 6.47 14.21
C ASP A 107 -11.80 7.55 13.16
N ARG A 108 -10.63 8.18 13.24
CA ARG A 108 -10.24 9.22 12.27
C ARG A 108 -10.10 8.67 10.87
N HIS A 109 -9.60 7.45 10.73
CA HIS A 109 -9.50 6.80 9.43
C HIS A 109 -10.90 6.51 8.85
N LEU A 110 -11.80 5.96 9.67
CA LEU A 110 -13.17 5.65 9.27
C LEU A 110 -13.98 6.92 8.92
N ASP A 111 -13.83 7.99 9.70
CA ASP A 111 -14.46 9.30 9.44
C ASP A 111 -13.91 9.95 8.17
N PHE A 112 -12.59 9.87 7.96
CA PHE A 112 -11.96 10.38 6.75
C PHE A 112 -12.50 9.66 5.52
N TRP A 113 -12.54 8.32 5.51
CA TRP A 113 -13.07 7.58 4.36
C TRP A 113 -14.57 7.72 4.19
N GLU A 114 -15.34 7.92 5.26
CA GLU A 114 -16.76 8.27 5.15
C GLU A 114 -16.93 9.58 4.39
N LYS A 115 -16.11 10.58 4.72
CA LYS A 115 -16.11 11.86 4.01
C LYS A 115 -15.74 11.69 2.54
N ILE A 116 -14.65 11.00 2.23
CA ILE A 116 -14.24 10.73 0.84
C ILE A 116 -15.36 10.04 0.08
N ARG A 117 -15.96 9.00 0.65
CA ARG A 117 -17.04 8.24 0.00
C ARG A 117 -18.30 9.07 -0.25
N THR A 118 -18.65 9.95 0.68
CA THR A 118 -19.88 10.75 0.59
C THR A 118 -19.73 12.00 -0.27
N GLU A 119 -18.52 12.57 -0.33
CA GLU A 119 -18.23 13.81 -1.06
C GLU A 119 -17.63 13.54 -2.46
N GLU A 120 -16.95 12.41 -2.65
CA GLU A 120 -16.28 12.04 -3.90
C GLU A 120 -16.97 10.86 -4.59
N SER A 121 -17.01 10.87 -5.92
CA SER A 121 -17.59 9.79 -6.73
C SER A 121 -16.63 8.60 -6.88
N VAL A 122 -16.29 7.96 -5.76
CA VAL A 122 -15.46 6.75 -5.71
C VAL A 122 -16.30 5.49 -5.89
N GLU A 123 -15.74 4.49 -6.57
CA GLU A 123 -16.42 3.21 -6.88
C GLU A 123 -15.70 2.00 -6.29
N LEU A 124 -14.45 2.17 -5.85
CA LEU A 124 -13.68 1.15 -5.16
C LEU A 124 -13.25 1.69 -3.81
N SER A 125 -13.33 0.86 -2.78
CA SER A 125 -12.81 1.21 -1.46
C SER A 125 -11.29 1.28 -1.44
N SER A 126 -10.77 2.23 -0.67
CA SER A 126 -9.35 2.37 -0.36
C SER A 126 -9.04 2.01 1.09
N ALA A 127 -9.90 1.20 1.75
CA ALA A 127 -9.68 0.74 3.11
C ALA A 127 -8.27 0.18 3.27
N ASN A 128 -7.43 0.91 4.01
CA ASN A 128 -6.01 0.61 4.08
C ASN A 128 -5.70 -0.12 5.40
N MET A 129 -5.08 -1.29 5.29
CA MET A 129 -4.71 -2.12 6.44
C MET A 129 -3.77 -1.39 7.41
N VAL A 130 -2.96 -0.44 6.94
CA VAL A 130 -1.95 0.26 7.77
C VAL A 130 -2.53 1.11 8.89
N ALA A 131 -3.79 1.53 8.76
CA ALA A 131 -4.48 2.33 9.77
C ALA A 131 -5.27 1.48 10.76
N MET A 132 -5.17 0.16 10.67
CA MET A 132 -5.91 -0.78 11.52
C MET A 132 -4.95 -1.47 12.50
N PRO A 133 -5.38 -1.69 13.76
CA PRO A 133 -4.58 -2.36 14.78
C PRO A 133 -4.43 -3.87 14.47
N PRO A 134 -3.53 -4.58 15.16
CA PRO A 134 -2.59 -4.09 16.18
C PRO A 134 -1.49 -3.22 15.58
N TYR A 135 -0.94 -2.26 16.35
CA TYR A 135 0.20 -1.41 15.93
C TYR A 135 1.52 -1.76 16.61
N ALA A 136 1.45 -2.66 17.59
CA ALA A 136 2.52 -3.03 18.49
C ALA A 136 2.25 -4.41 19.10
N ASP A 137 3.30 -5.04 19.59
CA ASP A 137 3.23 -6.28 20.35
C ASP A 137 2.60 -6.07 21.74
N GLU A 138 2.46 -7.16 22.51
CA GLU A 138 1.92 -7.13 23.87
C GLU A 138 2.75 -6.27 24.84
N GLN A 139 4.02 -6.02 24.54
CA GLN A 139 4.92 -5.19 25.32
C GLN A 139 4.93 -3.73 24.84
N GLY A 140 4.15 -3.39 23.81
CA GLY A 140 4.07 -2.05 23.23
C GLY A 140 5.18 -1.72 22.23
N ASN A 141 5.99 -2.69 21.81
CA ASN A 141 6.99 -2.47 20.76
C ASN A 141 6.31 -2.50 19.38
N PRO A 142 6.69 -1.63 18.43
CA PRO A 142 6.19 -1.72 17.06
C PRO A 142 6.39 -3.10 16.45
N LEU A 143 5.44 -3.57 15.66
CA LEU A 143 5.59 -4.81 14.91
C LEU A 143 6.64 -4.62 13.79
N GLU A 144 7.52 -5.61 13.63
CA GLU A 144 8.58 -5.60 12.61
C GLU A 144 8.33 -6.70 11.56
N TYR A 145 8.76 -6.44 10.32
CA TYR A 145 8.61 -7.32 9.16
C TYR A 145 9.91 -8.12 8.98
N PRO A 146 9.86 -9.41 8.64
CA PRO A 146 8.66 -10.23 8.42
C PRO A 146 7.86 -10.49 9.71
N LEU A 147 6.54 -10.50 9.61
CA LEU A 147 5.67 -10.75 10.76
C LEU A 147 5.71 -12.24 11.13
N THR A 148 5.56 -12.54 12.43
CA THR A 148 5.27 -13.92 12.83
C THR A 148 3.89 -14.32 12.30
N PRO A 149 3.62 -15.62 12.09
CA PRO A 149 2.30 -16.08 11.64
C PRO A 149 1.15 -15.61 12.55
N GLU A 150 1.41 -15.51 13.86
CA GLU A 150 0.47 -14.98 14.85
C GLU A 150 0.16 -13.51 14.61
N TRP A 151 1.16 -12.63 14.58
CA TRP A 151 0.95 -11.19 14.35
C TRP A 151 0.35 -10.90 12.99
N HIS A 152 0.75 -11.65 11.97
CA HIS A 152 0.16 -11.55 10.64
C HIS A 152 -1.33 -11.91 10.64
N ASP A 153 -1.74 -12.97 11.34
CA ASP A 153 -3.15 -13.33 11.50
C ASP A 153 -3.94 -12.24 12.23
N GLU A 154 -3.35 -11.64 13.27
CA GLU A 154 -4.00 -10.56 14.01
C GLU A 154 -4.22 -9.29 13.18
N VAL A 155 -3.20 -8.89 12.40
CA VAL A 155 -3.29 -7.75 11.48
C VAL A 155 -4.40 -7.95 10.45
N LEU A 156 -4.54 -9.17 9.92
CA LEU A 156 -5.64 -9.50 9.02
C LEU A 156 -7.00 -9.36 9.72
N ARG A 157 -7.14 -9.91 10.93
CA ARG A 157 -8.39 -9.82 11.70
C ARG A 157 -8.74 -8.39 12.10
N GLY A 158 -7.75 -7.54 12.37
CA GLY A 158 -7.97 -6.12 12.67
C GLY A 158 -8.42 -5.29 11.47
N ALA A 159 -7.93 -5.62 10.27
CA ALA A 159 -8.27 -4.87 9.06
C ALA A 159 -9.61 -5.27 8.42
N ILE A 160 -10.00 -6.55 8.50
CA ILE A 160 -11.19 -7.08 7.83
C ILE A 160 -12.50 -6.36 8.23
N PRO A 161 -12.77 -6.02 9.51
CA PRO A 161 -13.99 -5.30 9.89
C PRO A 161 -14.12 -3.93 9.19
N ALA A 162 -13.02 -3.18 9.05
CA ALA A 162 -13.03 -1.92 8.31
C ALA A 162 -13.39 -2.15 6.82
N MET A 163 -12.87 -3.21 6.20
CA MET A 163 -13.26 -3.59 4.83
C MET A 163 -14.73 -4.00 4.75
N MET A 164 -15.26 -4.74 5.73
CA MET A 164 -16.67 -5.13 5.77
C MET A 164 -17.61 -3.91 5.89
N ARG A 165 -17.18 -2.85 6.57
CA ARG A 165 -17.92 -1.57 6.61
C ARG A 165 -18.08 -0.98 5.22
N GLU A 166 -16.99 -0.94 4.47
CA GLU A 166 -16.99 -0.43 3.08
C GLU A 166 -17.83 -1.31 2.17
N LYS A 167 -17.77 -2.64 2.34
CA LYS A 167 -18.66 -3.55 1.60
C LYS A 167 -20.14 -3.28 1.88
N ARG A 168 -20.51 -3.07 3.14
CA ARG A 168 -21.90 -2.77 3.54
C ARG A 168 -22.37 -1.39 3.06
N SER A 169 -21.45 -0.50 2.67
CA SER A 169 -21.77 0.78 2.02
C SER A 169 -21.92 0.66 0.50
N GLY A 170 -21.71 -0.53 -0.07
CA GLY A 170 -21.86 -0.86 -1.48
C GLY A 170 -20.57 -0.80 -2.29
N LEU A 171 -19.41 -0.59 -1.65
CA LEU A 171 -18.12 -0.54 -2.34
C LEU A 171 -17.47 -1.93 -2.39
N PRO A 172 -17.04 -2.43 -3.56
CA PRO A 172 -16.08 -3.53 -3.61
C PRO A 172 -14.78 -3.11 -2.90
N VAL A 173 -14.09 -4.09 -2.31
CA VAL A 173 -12.84 -3.86 -1.57
C VAL A 173 -11.68 -4.64 -2.19
N LEU A 174 -10.53 -3.98 -2.24
CA LEU A 174 -9.24 -4.59 -2.56
C LEU A 174 -8.44 -4.69 -1.27
N LEU A 175 -8.05 -5.91 -0.88
CA LEU A 175 -7.02 -6.07 0.16
C LEU A 175 -5.65 -5.97 -0.50
N GLN A 176 -4.84 -5.02 -0.05
CA GLN A 176 -3.41 -4.95 -0.35
C GLN A 176 -2.68 -4.79 0.99
N ASN A 177 -1.84 -5.76 1.33
CA ASN A 177 -1.16 -5.75 2.62
C ASN A 177 0.10 -4.88 2.58
N LEU A 178 -0.04 -3.63 3.04
CA LEU A 178 1.04 -2.65 3.21
C LEU A 178 1.58 -2.62 4.66
N TYR A 179 1.24 -3.61 5.48
CA TYR A 179 1.56 -3.63 6.90
C TYR A 179 2.85 -4.41 7.19
N PRO A 180 3.73 -3.95 8.08
CA PRO A 180 3.74 -2.64 8.76
C PRO A 180 4.06 -1.49 7.80
N ASN A 181 3.56 -0.29 8.12
CA ASN A 181 3.73 0.89 7.26
C ASN A 181 5.21 1.17 6.92
N ASP A 182 5.47 1.59 5.68
CA ASP A 182 6.79 1.97 5.15
C ASP A 182 7.86 0.86 5.16
N MET A 183 7.46 -0.42 5.25
CA MET A 183 8.40 -1.54 5.22
C MET A 183 8.87 -1.86 3.80
N LEU A 184 10.11 -1.47 3.50
CA LEU A 184 10.90 -2.16 2.50
C LEU A 184 11.22 -3.56 3.06
N GLY A 185 11.05 -4.60 2.25
CA GLY A 185 11.37 -5.97 2.66
C GLY A 185 12.83 -6.14 3.13
N PRO A 186 13.20 -7.30 3.70
CA PRO A 186 14.57 -7.55 4.12
C PRO A 186 15.55 -7.34 2.96
N THR A 187 16.79 -6.97 3.28
CA THR A 187 17.86 -6.89 2.29
C THR A 187 18.42 -8.29 2.01
N PHE A 188 18.62 -8.62 0.74
CA PHE A 188 19.14 -9.92 0.32
C PHE A 188 20.62 -9.83 -0.06
N GLU A 189 21.39 -10.87 0.25
CA GLU A 189 22.82 -10.97 -0.09
C GLU A 189 23.05 -11.83 -1.35
N SER A 190 22.03 -12.54 -1.85
CA SER A 190 22.05 -13.34 -3.08
C SER A 190 20.64 -13.61 -3.60
N ALA A 191 20.53 -14.07 -4.85
CA ALA A 191 19.27 -14.55 -5.41
C ALA A 191 18.72 -15.76 -4.62
N ASP A 192 19.58 -16.59 -4.05
CA ASP A 192 19.17 -17.73 -3.24
C ASP A 192 18.65 -17.31 -1.86
N ASP A 193 19.20 -16.23 -1.29
CA ASP A 193 18.64 -15.64 -0.06
C ASP A 193 17.25 -15.05 -0.31
N PHE A 194 17.05 -14.38 -1.45
CA PHE A 194 15.73 -13.92 -1.88
C PHE A 194 14.74 -15.08 -2.03
N ARG A 195 15.13 -16.16 -2.72
CA ARG A 195 14.29 -17.36 -2.87
C ARG A 195 13.96 -18.00 -1.52
N THR A 196 14.94 -18.10 -0.64
CA THR A 196 14.75 -18.65 0.72
C THR A 196 13.73 -17.81 1.49
N TRP A 197 13.86 -16.48 1.47
CA TRP A 197 12.86 -15.60 2.09
C TRP A 197 11.47 -15.74 1.46
N MET A 198 11.41 -15.85 0.12
CA MET A 198 10.16 -16.03 -0.60
C MET A 198 9.46 -17.32 -0.13
N GLU A 199 10.18 -18.43 -0.06
CA GLU A 199 9.66 -19.75 0.34
C GLU A 199 9.31 -19.82 1.83
N ASP A 200 10.17 -19.29 2.71
CA ASP A 200 10.02 -19.44 4.16
C ASP A 200 9.07 -18.41 4.78
N HIS A 201 8.93 -17.23 4.18
CA HIS A 201 8.17 -16.11 4.74
C HIS A 201 7.06 -15.61 3.82
N PHE A 202 7.41 -15.12 2.63
CA PHE A 202 6.46 -14.40 1.77
C PHE A 202 5.31 -15.30 1.31
N LEU A 203 5.59 -16.45 0.69
CA LEU A 203 4.56 -17.34 0.16
C LEU A 203 3.63 -17.89 1.26
N PRO A 204 4.12 -18.33 2.43
CA PRO A 204 3.26 -18.68 3.56
C PRO A 204 2.37 -17.52 4.06
N GLU A 205 2.86 -16.27 4.03
CA GLU A 205 2.03 -15.09 4.32
C GLU A 205 0.91 -14.95 3.27
N LYS A 206 1.24 -15.01 1.98
CA LYS A 206 0.24 -14.92 0.90
C LYS A 206 -0.81 -16.03 0.98
N GLU A 207 -0.42 -17.24 1.41
CA GLU A 207 -1.36 -18.33 1.67
C GLU A 207 -2.38 -17.97 2.76
N ARG A 208 -1.92 -17.35 3.86
CA ARG A 208 -2.80 -16.90 4.97
C ARG A 208 -3.71 -15.76 4.53
N GLU A 209 -3.16 -14.78 3.82
CA GLU A 209 -3.92 -13.66 3.26
C GLU A 209 -5.01 -14.17 2.30
N ALA A 210 -4.67 -15.07 1.37
CA ALA A 210 -5.62 -15.66 0.41
C ALA A 210 -6.81 -16.35 1.11
N LYS A 211 -6.53 -17.12 2.18
CA LYS A 211 -7.58 -17.75 2.99
C LYS A 211 -8.43 -16.73 3.73
N ALA A 212 -7.81 -15.67 4.26
CA ALA A 212 -8.50 -14.60 4.95
C ALA A 212 -9.45 -13.83 4.03
N VAL A 213 -8.98 -13.42 2.84
CA VAL A 213 -9.81 -12.70 1.85
C VAL A 213 -10.94 -13.59 1.32
N ALA A 214 -10.68 -14.87 1.09
CA ALA A 214 -11.71 -15.83 0.68
C ALA A 214 -12.77 -16.01 1.77
N ARG A 215 -12.34 -16.16 3.02
CA ARG A 215 -13.23 -16.33 4.18
C ARG A 215 -14.10 -15.10 4.45
N ALA A 216 -13.53 -13.90 4.30
CA ALA A 216 -14.24 -12.63 4.47
C ALA A 216 -15.03 -12.20 3.22
N GLY A 217 -14.91 -12.93 2.11
CA GLY A 217 -15.60 -12.63 0.86
C GLY A 217 -15.16 -11.32 0.19
N ILE A 218 -13.90 -10.91 0.35
CA ILE A 218 -13.29 -9.70 -0.23
C ILE A 218 -13.23 -9.85 -1.77
N GLU A 219 -13.61 -8.81 -2.52
CA GLU A 219 -13.76 -8.86 -3.99
C GLU A 219 -12.44 -8.95 -4.76
N ALA A 220 -11.41 -8.25 -4.28
CA ALA A 220 -10.09 -8.26 -4.91
C ALA A 220 -8.96 -8.38 -3.89
N TYR A 221 -7.85 -8.95 -4.34
CA TYR A 221 -6.64 -9.15 -3.54
C TYR A 221 -5.39 -8.80 -4.36
N GLY A 222 -4.59 -7.88 -3.83
CA GLY A 222 -3.25 -7.53 -4.30
C GLY A 222 -2.21 -8.22 -3.41
N PRO A 223 -1.61 -9.35 -3.84
CA PRO A 223 -0.70 -10.11 -2.99
C PRO A 223 0.65 -9.41 -2.78
N PHE A 224 1.02 -8.52 -3.69
CA PHE A 224 2.25 -7.73 -3.58
C PHE A 224 1.99 -6.49 -2.74
N PRO A 225 2.84 -6.20 -1.74
CA PRO A 225 2.68 -5.02 -0.91
C PRO A 225 2.82 -3.74 -1.75
N ILE A 226 3.79 -3.69 -2.66
CA ILE A 226 4.02 -2.54 -3.56
C ILE A 226 4.36 -3.04 -4.97
N GLU A 227 4.79 -2.18 -5.89
CA GLU A 227 5.23 -2.62 -7.21
C GLU A 227 6.39 -3.60 -7.13
N ILE A 228 6.30 -4.68 -7.91
CA ILE A 228 7.24 -5.81 -7.89
C ILE A 228 8.68 -5.33 -8.09
N GLU A 229 8.89 -4.38 -8.98
CA GLU A 229 10.19 -3.86 -9.37
C GLU A 229 10.89 -3.08 -8.24
N VAL A 230 10.14 -2.51 -7.28
CA VAL A 230 10.70 -1.83 -6.10
C VAL A 230 11.45 -2.81 -5.22
N TYR A 231 10.98 -4.05 -5.11
CA TYR A 231 11.70 -5.12 -4.40
C TYR A 231 12.98 -5.53 -5.11
N PHE A 232 13.16 -5.10 -6.37
CA PHE A 232 14.39 -5.29 -7.10
C PHE A 232 15.21 -3.98 -7.26
N ASN A 233 14.87 -2.95 -6.48
CA ASN A 233 15.56 -1.68 -6.50
C ASN A 233 17.01 -1.81 -5.96
N PRO A 234 18.05 -1.47 -6.74
CA PRO A 234 19.44 -1.56 -6.30
C PRO A 234 19.81 -0.64 -5.13
N VAL A 235 19.01 0.38 -4.82
CA VAL A 235 19.22 1.25 -3.66
C VAL A 235 18.91 0.50 -2.36
N ASP A 236 17.84 -0.30 -2.38
CA ASP A 236 17.34 -1.02 -1.21
C ASP A 236 17.86 -2.47 -1.16
N GLN A 237 18.30 -2.99 -2.31
CA GLN A 237 18.79 -4.36 -2.47
C GLN A 237 20.16 -4.36 -3.16
N PRO A 238 21.25 -4.08 -2.42
CA PRO A 238 22.58 -3.87 -2.99
C PRO A 238 23.06 -5.00 -3.90
N ILE A 239 22.69 -6.25 -3.59
CA ILE A 239 23.04 -7.43 -4.38
C ILE A 239 22.53 -7.38 -5.82
N LEU A 240 21.41 -6.69 -6.05
CA LEU A 240 20.76 -6.65 -7.35
C LEU A 240 21.50 -5.76 -8.35
N ASN A 241 22.46 -4.95 -7.89
CA ASN A 241 23.42 -4.28 -8.78
C ASN A 241 24.35 -5.25 -9.50
N GLU A 242 24.53 -6.46 -8.97
CA GLU A 242 25.51 -7.42 -9.45
C GLU A 242 24.93 -8.41 -10.46
N LEU A 243 23.60 -8.54 -10.51
CA LEU A 243 22.90 -9.42 -11.44
C LEU A 243 22.71 -8.76 -12.81
N PRO A 244 22.87 -9.51 -13.91
CA PRO A 244 22.42 -9.07 -15.22
C PRO A 244 20.91 -8.76 -15.22
N LYS A 245 20.49 -7.72 -15.94
CA LYS A 245 19.08 -7.30 -16.05
C LYS A 245 18.11 -8.45 -16.37
N ALA A 246 18.49 -9.33 -17.30
CA ALA A 246 17.66 -10.49 -17.66
C ALA A 246 17.52 -11.50 -16.51
N GLU A 247 18.52 -11.63 -15.64
CA GLU A 247 18.44 -12.49 -14.45
C GLU A 247 17.56 -11.85 -13.37
N LEU A 248 17.56 -10.51 -13.24
CA LEU A 248 16.62 -9.79 -12.37
C LEU A 248 15.16 -9.99 -12.79
N VAL A 249 14.88 -9.81 -14.09
CA VAL A 249 13.53 -10.05 -14.64
C VAL A 249 13.12 -11.51 -14.44
N SER A 250 14.04 -12.47 -14.66
CA SER A 250 13.76 -13.89 -14.41
C SER A 250 13.43 -14.17 -12.94
N LEU A 251 14.18 -13.59 -12.00
CA LEU A 251 13.95 -13.76 -10.57
C LEU A 251 12.62 -13.13 -10.13
N ALA A 252 12.28 -11.96 -10.65
CA ALA A 252 10.99 -11.34 -10.45
C ALA A 252 9.84 -12.17 -11.06
N GLN A 253 10.04 -12.77 -12.23
CA GLN A 253 9.05 -13.66 -12.84
C GLN A 253 8.82 -14.94 -12.02
N GLU A 254 9.87 -15.50 -11.41
CA GLU A 254 9.75 -16.62 -10.46
C GLU A 254 8.82 -16.24 -9.30
N TRP A 255 9.02 -15.05 -8.71
CA TRP A 255 8.19 -14.54 -7.63
C TRP A 255 6.74 -14.29 -8.03
N VAL A 256 6.51 -13.66 -9.19
CA VAL A 256 5.16 -13.43 -9.75
C VAL A 256 4.41 -14.74 -9.95
N THR A 257 5.10 -15.75 -10.50
CA THR A 257 4.51 -17.06 -10.81
C THR A 257 4.19 -17.83 -9.53
N ALA A 258 5.17 -17.96 -8.62
CA ALA A 258 5.00 -18.70 -7.36
C ALA A 258 3.90 -18.10 -6.49
N THR A 259 3.77 -16.77 -6.46
CA THR A 259 2.70 -16.09 -5.73
C THR A 259 1.32 -16.49 -6.26
N LEU A 260 1.13 -16.47 -7.58
CA LEU A 260 -0.15 -16.86 -8.19
C LEU A 260 -0.48 -18.34 -7.93
N GLU A 261 0.52 -19.22 -8.02
CA GLU A 261 0.35 -20.66 -7.74
C GLU A 261 -0.11 -20.94 -6.31
N VAL A 262 0.32 -20.12 -5.34
CA VAL A 262 -0.13 -20.22 -3.93
C VAL A 262 -1.53 -19.64 -3.75
N VAL A 263 -1.81 -18.46 -4.32
CA VAL A 263 -3.03 -17.71 -4.02
C VAL A 263 -4.24 -18.25 -4.78
N ARG A 264 -4.11 -18.52 -6.08
CA ARG A 264 -5.25 -18.85 -6.95
C ARG A 264 -6.05 -20.09 -6.50
N PRO A 265 -5.44 -21.18 -6.02
CA PRO A 265 -6.19 -22.33 -5.51
C PRO A 265 -7.05 -22.05 -4.27
N LEU A 266 -6.78 -20.94 -3.56
CA LEU A 266 -7.42 -20.59 -2.29
C LEU A 266 -8.43 -19.45 -2.43
N TYR A 267 -8.39 -18.71 -3.54
CA TYR A 267 -9.17 -17.49 -3.72
C TYR A 267 -9.71 -17.36 -5.15
N GLU A 268 -11.03 -17.24 -5.26
CA GLU A 268 -11.76 -17.16 -6.53
C GLU A 268 -12.07 -15.71 -6.96
N GLY A 269 -11.82 -14.72 -6.11
CA GLY A 269 -11.98 -13.31 -6.48
C GLY A 269 -10.85 -12.78 -7.36
N ARG A 270 -10.86 -11.47 -7.59
CA ARG A 270 -9.93 -10.81 -8.50
C ARG A 270 -8.52 -10.74 -7.89
N ILE A 271 -7.49 -11.27 -8.56
CA ILE A 271 -6.09 -11.09 -8.15
C ILE A 271 -5.45 -9.99 -9.00
N VAL A 272 -4.94 -8.97 -8.33
CA VAL A 272 -4.35 -7.77 -8.94
C VAL A 272 -2.83 -7.77 -8.72
N ALA A 273 -2.05 -7.74 -9.80
CA ALA A 273 -0.60 -7.52 -9.71
C ALA A 273 -0.30 -6.01 -9.71
N HIS A 274 0.69 -5.58 -8.91
CA HIS A 274 1.17 -4.19 -8.92
C HIS A 274 2.53 -4.10 -9.60
N SER A 275 2.67 -3.21 -10.58
CA SER A 275 3.88 -3.10 -11.41
C SER A 275 4.17 -1.64 -11.77
N TYR A 276 5.44 -1.34 -11.96
CA TYR A 276 5.90 -0.09 -12.58
C TYR A 276 6.97 -0.41 -13.61
N SER A 277 6.53 -0.57 -14.86
CA SER A 277 7.33 -1.20 -15.92
C SER A 277 8.47 -0.34 -16.48
N ASN A 278 8.55 0.95 -16.16
CA ASN A 278 9.66 1.81 -16.63
C ASN A 278 10.16 2.75 -15.53
N TYR A 279 10.95 2.21 -14.61
CA TYR A 279 11.75 3.04 -13.70
C TYR A 279 12.85 3.75 -14.46
N LYS A 280 12.73 5.08 -14.58
CA LYS A 280 13.77 5.96 -15.14
C LYS A 280 15.16 5.72 -14.52
N VAL A 281 15.21 5.28 -13.26
CA VAL A 281 16.44 4.97 -12.53
C VAL A 281 16.91 3.52 -12.74
N TRP A 282 16.01 2.57 -13.00
CA TRP A 282 16.31 1.12 -12.95
C TRP A 282 16.29 0.43 -14.32
N GLY A 283 15.55 0.97 -15.30
CA GLY A 283 15.58 0.54 -16.69
C GLY A 283 14.19 0.17 -17.25
N GLU A 284 14.18 -0.20 -18.52
CA GLU A 284 12.97 -0.52 -19.30
C GLU A 284 12.71 -2.04 -19.34
N GLU A 285 13.64 -2.87 -18.86
CA GLU A 285 13.54 -4.34 -18.90
C GLU A 285 12.32 -4.93 -18.15
N TRP A 286 11.69 -4.17 -17.27
CA TRP A 286 10.49 -4.61 -16.56
C TRP A 286 9.28 -4.76 -17.49
N GLU A 287 9.33 -4.21 -18.71
CA GLU A 287 8.35 -4.48 -19.75
C GLU A 287 8.27 -5.99 -20.11
N ASP A 288 9.32 -6.77 -19.83
CA ASP A 288 9.37 -8.21 -20.07
C ASP A 288 8.67 -9.06 -18.97
N LEU A 289 8.29 -8.47 -17.83
CA LEU A 289 7.52 -9.17 -16.80
C LEU A 289 6.13 -9.53 -17.31
N SER A 290 5.71 -10.79 -17.11
CA SER A 290 4.46 -11.34 -17.62
C SER A 290 3.52 -11.79 -16.50
N PHE A 291 2.23 -11.51 -16.68
CA PHE A 291 1.19 -11.68 -15.66
C PHE A 291 0.05 -12.66 -16.04
N PRO A 292 0.30 -13.79 -16.74
CA PRO A 292 -0.78 -14.69 -17.13
C PRO A 292 -1.45 -15.30 -15.90
N GLY A 293 -2.79 -15.29 -15.87
CA GLY A 293 -3.61 -15.85 -14.80
C GLY A 293 -3.89 -14.90 -13.63
N TYR A 294 -3.27 -13.72 -13.62
CA TYR A 294 -3.80 -12.56 -12.90
C TYR A 294 -5.03 -12.02 -13.62
N ASP A 295 -5.90 -11.35 -12.89
CA ASP A 295 -7.13 -10.77 -13.45
C ASP A 295 -6.95 -9.30 -13.86
N GLU A 296 -5.92 -8.64 -13.30
CA GLU A 296 -5.61 -7.24 -13.55
C GLU A 296 -4.13 -6.97 -13.25
N VAL A 297 -3.53 -6.04 -14.00
CA VAL A 297 -2.28 -5.38 -13.62
C VAL A 297 -2.55 -3.90 -13.34
N ALA A 298 -2.26 -3.48 -12.11
CA ALA A 298 -2.37 -2.11 -11.65
C ALA A 298 -1.00 -1.43 -11.73
N PHE A 299 -0.88 -0.43 -12.61
CA PHE A 299 0.37 0.27 -12.86
C PHE A 299 0.46 1.62 -12.15
N SER A 300 1.66 2.07 -11.80
CA SER A 300 1.83 3.37 -11.15
C SER A 300 2.27 4.47 -12.13
N LEU A 301 1.94 5.74 -11.86
CA LEU A 301 2.35 6.90 -12.65
C LEU A 301 2.83 8.01 -11.73
N PHE A 302 4.05 8.48 -11.98
CA PHE A 302 4.70 9.54 -11.22
C PHE A 302 5.31 10.60 -12.14
N PRO A 303 4.49 11.45 -12.80
CA PRO A 303 4.98 12.57 -13.60
C PRO A 303 5.87 13.52 -12.77
N GLU A 304 6.88 14.10 -13.42
CA GLU A 304 7.88 14.93 -12.74
C GLU A 304 8.36 16.13 -13.59
N CYS A 305 9.12 17.02 -12.95
CA CYS A 305 9.78 18.16 -13.54
C CYS A 305 8.88 19.20 -14.21
N ASN A 306 8.48 19.07 -15.47
CA ASN A 306 7.76 20.11 -16.24
C ASN A 306 6.91 19.48 -17.35
N MET A 307 5.99 20.25 -17.96
CA MET A 307 5.04 19.71 -18.96
C MET A 307 5.71 18.90 -20.10
N PRO A 308 6.77 19.38 -20.79
CA PRO A 308 7.45 18.54 -21.79
C PRO A 308 8.03 17.23 -21.26
N THR A 309 8.54 17.25 -20.01
CA THR A 309 9.07 16.04 -19.35
C THR A 309 7.95 15.08 -18.98
N THR A 310 6.85 15.61 -18.43
CA THR A 310 5.60 14.87 -18.15
C THR A 310 5.08 14.20 -19.40
N GLU A 311 4.89 14.93 -20.50
CA GLU A 311 4.35 14.37 -21.75
C GLU A 311 5.24 13.24 -22.30
N SER A 312 6.56 13.46 -22.35
CA SER A 312 7.49 12.42 -22.80
C SER A 312 7.55 11.21 -21.86
N TYR A 313 7.37 11.42 -20.55
CA TYR A 313 7.28 10.35 -19.57
C TYR A 313 6.00 9.53 -19.79
N LEU A 314 4.85 10.19 -19.92
CA LEU A 314 3.56 9.56 -20.11
C LEU A 314 3.53 8.72 -21.39
N GLU A 315 4.05 9.26 -22.50
CA GLU A 315 4.15 8.51 -23.76
C GLU A 315 4.91 7.19 -23.56
N LYS A 316 6.05 7.23 -22.85
CA LYS A 316 6.85 6.02 -22.60
C LYS A 316 6.15 5.03 -21.68
N GLN A 317 5.60 5.50 -20.56
CA GLN A 317 4.95 4.63 -19.58
C GLN A 317 3.71 3.95 -20.15
N ILE A 318 2.80 4.74 -20.72
CA ILE A 318 1.54 4.22 -21.25
C ILE A 318 1.81 3.23 -22.39
N ASN A 319 2.81 3.47 -23.24
CA ASN A 319 3.20 2.51 -24.28
C ASN A 319 3.69 1.17 -23.69
N ALA A 320 4.47 1.20 -22.60
CA ALA A 320 4.93 -0.01 -21.93
C ALA A 320 3.77 -0.76 -21.25
N TYR A 321 2.86 -0.05 -20.57
CA TYR A 321 1.69 -0.65 -19.92
C TYR A 321 0.76 -1.31 -20.94
N VAL A 322 0.46 -0.60 -22.03
CA VAL A 322 -0.31 -1.13 -23.16
C VAL A 322 0.37 -2.33 -23.81
N HIS A 323 1.71 -2.33 -23.89
CA HIS A 323 2.46 -3.47 -24.40
C HIS A 323 2.22 -4.73 -23.54
N ILE A 324 2.39 -4.62 -22.23
CA ILE A 324 2.15 -5.72 -21.27
C ILE A 324 0.68 -6.18 -21.35
N ALA A 325 -0.27 -5.24 -21.27
CA ALA A 325 -1.70 -5.54 -21.31
C ALA A 325 -2.10 -6.31 -22.57
N LYS A 326 -1.58 -5.90 -23.74
CA LYS A 326 -1.83 -6.58 -25.02
C LYS A 326 -1.14 -7.93 -25.11
N ARG A 327 0.13 -8.02 -24.69
CA ARG A 327 0.93 -9.25 -24.78
C ARG A 327 0.31 -10.36 -23.93
N ASP A 328 -0.08 -10.01 -22.71
CA ASP A 328 -0.62 -10.96 -21.74
C ASP A 328 -2.14 -11.11 -21.82
N ASN A 329 -2.80 -10.28 -22.66
CA ASN A 329 -4.26 -10.19 -22.78
C ASN A 329 -4.92 -10.04 -21.40
N ILE A 330 -4.39 -9.09 -20.62
CA ILE A 330 -4.80 -8.80 -19.26
C ILE A 330 -5.36 -7.38 -19.18
N PRO A 331 -6.51 -7.18 -18.51
CA PRO A 331 -6.97 -5.84 -18.19
C PRO A 331 -5.96 -5.09 -17.31
N TRP A 332 -5.93 -3.77 -17.43
CA TRP A 332 -4.99 -2.95 -16.68
C TRP A 332 -5.68 -1.71 -16.12
N SER A 333 -5.12 -1.19 -15.03
CA SER A 333 -5.54 0.06 -14.41
C SER A 333 -4.34 0.91 -14.02
N ILE A 334 -4.58 2.18 -13.69
CA ILE A 334 -3.60 2.98 -12.96
C ILE A 334 -3.80 2.73 -11.46
N GLY A 335 -2.99 1.84 -10.91
CA GLY A 335 -2.83 1.51 -9.49
C GLY A 335 -2.75 2.74 -8.63
N GLU A 336 -1.75 3.56 -8.95
CA GLU A 336 -1.42 4.79 -8.25
C GLU A 336 -1.02 5.89 -9.24
N LEU A 337 -1.63 7.06 -9.10
CA LEU A 337 -1.18 8.30 -9.70
C LEU A 337 -0.67 9.20 -8.58
N GLY A 338 0.65 9.34 -8.48
CA GLY A 338 1.32 10.19 -7.50
C GLY A 338 1.92 11.43 -8.17
N ILE A 339 1.25 12.58 -8.03
CA ILE A 339 1.78 13.87 -8.49
C ILE A 339 2.22 14.67 -7.27
N ASN A 340 3.54 14.69 -7.01
CA ASN A 340 4.12 15.33 -5.83
C ASN A 340 4.85 16.63 -6.20
N ARG A 341 4.50 17.73 -5.53
CA ARG A 341 5.16 19.04 -5.64
C ARG A 341 6.70 18.95 -5.69
N ALA A 342 7.28 18.15 -4.79
CA ALA A 342 8.73 18.04 -4.66
C ALA A 342 9.40 17.55 -5.96
N TYR A 343 8.74 16.67 -6.72
CA TYR A 343 9.27 16.14 -7.98
C TYR A 343 9.35 17.20 -9.08
N PHE A 344 8.52 18.25 -9.00
CA PHE A 344 8.54 19.37 -9.95
C PHE A 344 9.47 20.48 -9.49
N GLU A 345 9.42 20.84 -8.20
CA GLU A 345 10.24 21.91 -7.63
C GLU A 345 11.73 21.57 -7.62
N ASN A 346 12.09 20.28 -7.47
CA ASN A 346 13.48 19.82 -7.58
C ASN A 346 14.09 20.08 -8.97
N CYS A 347 13.25 20.20 -10.02
CA CYS A 347 13.68 20.56 -11.37
C CYS A 347 13.57 22.06 -11.66
N GLY A 348 13.20 22.88 -10.65
CA GLY A 348 13.05 24.33 -10.76
C GLY A 348 11.70 24.79 -11.34
N THR A 349 10.70 23.92 -11.39
CA THR A 349 9.38 24.26 -11.93
C THR A 349 8.45 24.76 -10.83
N ASN A 350 7.69 25.83 -11.13
CA ASN A 350 6.61 26.28 -10.25
C ASN A 350 5.41 25.34 -10.39
N PHE A 351 5.30 24.37 -9.47
CA PHE A 351 4.27 23.35 -9.50
C PHE A 351 2.84 23.94 -9.49
N ASP A 352 2.61 24.98 -8.68
CA ASP A 352 1.29 25.63 -8.56
C ASP A 352 0.77 26.19 -9.89
N ALA A 353 1.68 26.53 -10.81
CA ALA A 353 1.31 27.07 -12.11
C ALA A 353 0.94 26.01 -13.14
N ILE A 354 1.22 24.72 -12.88
CA ILE A 354 1.06 23.64 -13.87
C ILE A 354 0.33 22.41 -13.34
N GLU A 355 0.07 22.31 -12.04
CA GLU A 355 -0.49 21.10 -11.41
C GLU A 355 -1.76 20.59 -12.11
N ALA A 356 -2.73 21.47 -12.36
CA ALA A 356 -3.95 21.11 -13.07
C ALA A 356 -3.69 20.64 -14.52
N ASP A 357 -2.71 21.23 -15.20
CA ASP A 357 -2.33 20.83 -16.56
C ASP A 357 -1.64 19.47 -16.58
N VAL A 358 -0.85 19.12 -15.53
CA VAL A 358 -0.27 17.78 -15.37
C VAL A 358 -1.37 16.73 -15.24
N TYR A 359 -2.38 16.96 -14.39
CA TYR A 359 -3.52 16.04 -14.28
C TYR A 359 -4.27 15.87 -15.61
N ARG A 360 -4.53 16.97 -16.33
CA ARG A 360 -5.19 16.90 -17.65
C ARG A 360 -4.37 16.11 -18.66
N ALA A 361 -3.06 16.30 -18.70
CA ALA A 361 -2.17 15.55 -19.59
C ALA A 361 -2.16 14.04 -19.26
N VAL A 362 -2.18 13.67 -17.97
CA VAL A 362 -2.30 12.27 -17.55
C VAL A 362 -3.63 11.68 -18.04
N PHE A 363 -4.74 12.35 -17.79
CA PHE A 363 -6.06 11.88 -18.18
C PHE A 363 -6.20 11.73 -19.70
N GLU A 364 -5.72 12.70 -20.48
CA GLU A 364 -5.70 12.62 -21.94
C GLU A 364 -4.85 11.44 -22.45
N ALA A 365 -3.67 11.21 -21.86
CA ALA A 365 -2.80 10.09 -22.23
C ALA A 365 -3.42 8.72 -21.89
N VAL A 366 -4.09 8.62 -20.74
CA VAL A 366 -4.75 7.38 -20.29
C VAL A 366 -6.01 7.09 -21.11
N ASP A 367 -6.85 8.10 -21.41
CA ASP A 367 -8.04 7.93 -22.26
C ASP A 367 -7.69 7.58 -23.71
N ALA A 368 -6.52 8.01 -24.19
CA ALA A 368 -6.03 7.68 -25.52
C ALA A 368 -5.40 6.28 -25.63
N ALA A 369 -5.18 5.60 -24.50
CA ALA A 369 -4.55 4.29 -24.46
C ALA A 369 -5.50 3.18 -24.95
N GLU A 370 -4.95 2.21 -25.68
CA GLU A 370 -5.71 1.07 -26.20
C GLU A 370 -4.94 -0.23 -25.95
N PRO A 371 -5.47 -1.23 -25.21
CA PRO A 371 -6.84 -1.29 -24.68
C PRO A 371 -7.09 -0.23 -23.61
N ALA A 372 -8.35 0.20 -23.47
CA ALA A 372 -8.76 1.15 -22.45
C ALA A 372 -8.42 0.64 -21.03
N THR A 373 -8.08 1.58 -20.15
CA THR A 373 -7.87 1.31 -18.73
C THR A 373 -9.18 0.94 -18.02
N MET A 374 -9.10 0.11 -16.98
CA MET A 374 -10.20 -0.23 -16.09
C MET A 374 -10.30 0.70 -14.86
N GLY A 375 -9.51 1.77 -14.78
CA GLY A 375 -9.61 2.66 -13.63
C GLY A 375 -8.34 3.41 -13.28
N MET A 376 -8.46 4.24 -12.25
CA MET A 376 -7.36 5.05 -11.76
C MET A 376 -7.49 5.33 -10.27
N GLY A 377 -6.41 5.09 -9.54
CA GLY A 377 -6.21 5.49 -8.14
C GLY A 377 -5.40 6.76 -8.09
N ILE A 378 -5.95 7.83 -7.52
CA ILE A 378 -5.27 9.13 -7.48
C ILE A 378 -4.88 9.46 -6.04
N SER A 379 -3.59 9.70 -5.81
CA SER A 379 -3.08 10.19 -4.54
C SER A 379 -3.39 11.68 -4.40
N TRP A 380 -4.51 11.99 -3.74
CA TRP A 380 -5.08 13.34 -3.65
C TRP A 380 -5.85 13.56 -2.34
N VAL A 381 -5.76 14.77 -1.79
CA VAL A 381 -6.52 15.21 -0.62
C VAL A 381 -7.53 16.27 -1.05
N PRO A 382 -8.84 15.96 -1.08
CA PRO A 382 -9.86 16.90 -1.51
C PRO A 382 -9.92 18.18 -0.67
N GLY A 383 -10.12 19.32 -1.33
CA GLY A 383 -10.36 20.61 -0.70
C GLY A 383 -9.12 21.47 -0.48
N GLU A 384 -7.91 20.95 -0.75
CA GLU A 384 -6.68 21.76 -0.65
C GLU A 384 -6.47 22.68 -1.87
N ARG A 385 -6.95 22.26 -3.05
CA ARG A 385 -6.63 22.88 -4.35
C ARG A 385 -7.85 22.88 -5.27
N PRO A 386 -8.73 23.91 -5.22
CA PRO A 386 -10.03 23.88 -5.92
C PRO A 386 -9.96 23.61 -7.43
N GLU A 387 -8.95 24.13 -8.12
CA GLU A 387 -8.78 23.92 -9.56
C GLU A 387 -8.41 22.47 -9.91
N VAL A 388 -7.65 21.80 -9.02
CA VAL A 388 -7.27 20.40 -9.16
C VAL A 388 -8.45 19.50 -8.81
N ASP A 389 -9.18 19.84 -7.75
CA ASP A 389 -10.39 19.13 -7.34
C ASP A 389 -11.43 19.11 -8.48
N GLU A 390 -11.61 20.22 -9.18
CA GLU A 390 -12.52 20.31 -10.35
C GLU A 390 -12.08 19.38 -11.49
N VAL A 391 -10.77 19.32 -11.77
CA VAL A 391 -10.21 18.45 -12.81
C VAL A 391 -10.42 16.97 -12.47
N ILE A 392 -10.06 16.55 -11.26
CA ILE A 392 -10.17 15.16 -10.81
C ILE A 392 -11.64 14.71 -10.76
N ARG A 393 -12.51 15.49 -10.11
CA ARG A 393 -13.94 15.17 -10.04
C ARG A 393 -14.60 15.14 -11.41
N GLY A 394 -14.22 16.08 -12.28
CA GLY A 394 -14.70 16.13 -13.66
C GLY A 394 -14.34 14.85 -14.42
N TYR A 395 -13.11 14.35 -14.26
CA TYR A 395 -12.68 13.09 -14.87
C TYR A 395 -13.46 11.89 -14.33
N TYR A 396 -13.58 11.72 -13.01
CA TYR A 396 -14.35 10.60 -12.44
C TYR A 396 -15.82 10.64 -12.89
N GLN A 397 -16.49 11.79 -12.84
CA GLN A 397 -17.89 11.90 -13.29
C GLN A 397 -18.14 11.59 -14.77
N LEU A 398 -17.10 11.61 -15.61
CA LEU A 398 -17.20 11.23 -17.01
C LEU A 398 -17.18 9.71 -17.21
N HIS A 399 -16.52 8.98 -16.32
CA HIS A 399 -16.25 7.54 -16.45
C HIS A 399 -17.13 6.65 -15.56
N THR A 400 -17.74 7.19 -14.50
CA THR A 400 -18.52 6.41 -13.50
C THR A 400 -20.05 6.42 -13.72
N LYS A 401 -20.53 6.60 -14.96
CA LYS A 401 -21.96 6.81 -15.28
C LYS A 401 -22.71 5.62 -15.86
#